data_AF-A0A843F9H4-F1
#
_entry.id   AF-A0A843F9H4-F1
#
_cell.length_a   1.000
_cell.length_b   1.000
_cell.length_c   1.000
_cell.angle_alpha   90.00
_cell.angle_beta   90.00
_cell.angle_gamma   90.00
#
_symmetry.space_group_name_H-M   'P 1'
#
loop_
_entity.id
_entity.type
_entity.pdbx_description
1 polymer ?
#
loop_
_entity_poly.entity_id
_entity_poly.type
_entity_poly.pdbx_seq_one_letter_code
_entity_poly.pdbx_strand_id
1 'polypeptide(L)'
;MSIEKLMNKYYKKVGQDSTAQIRVNPSEKYRPEYNKKMKKEQYNRNRHLILDQLLNEIPHHYTVSEIEGVRYLIDRFNDNFKEFHRQASNEAIILAFLLIYWKQENSKLDISRLSIARRYGLTQAKFELIQNRLIFQLMRTTELTYSQAKYVNYNYLE
;
A
#
# COMPACT_ATOMS: atom_id res chain seq x y z
N MET A 1 11.59 -0.49 16.43
CA MET A 1 10.62 -1.61 16.40
C MET A 1 10.63 -2.15 14.98
N SER A 2 10.93 -3.44 14.76
CA SER A 2 11.09 -4.00 13.40
C SER A 2 9.74 -4.18 12.69
N ILE A 3 9.75 -4.12 11.35
CA ILE A 3 8.59 -4.36 10.49
C ILE A 3 7.91 -5.70 10.84
N GLU A 4 8.72 -6.72 11.14
CA GLU A 4 8.25 -8.04 11.60
C GLU A 4 7.42 -7.99 12.89
N LYS A 5 7.80 -7.15 13.86
CA LYS A 5 7.02 -6.97 15.10
C LYS A 5 5.70 -6.26 14.84
N LEU A 6 5.67 -5.33 13.87
CA LEU A 6 4.45 -4.62 13.47
C LEU A 6 3.48 -5.57 12.75
N MET A 7 4.00 -6.39 11.84
CA MET A 7 3.26 -7.42 11.12
C MET A 7 2.66 -8.45 12.08
N ASN A 8 3.45 -8.96 13.04
CA ASN A 8 2.97 -9.92 14.05
C ASN A 8 1.86 -9.36 14.95
N LYS A 9 1.90 -8.05 15.26
CA LYS A 9 0.84 -7.39 16.02
C LYS A 9 -0.45 -7.25 15.20
N TYR A 10 -0.33 -7.05 13.89
CA TYR A 10 -1.47 -7.02 12.97
C TYR A 10 -2.10 -8.42 12.80
N TYR A 11 -1.28 -9.47 12.61
CA TYR A 11 -1.75 -10.86 12.45
C TYR A 11 -2.59 -11.35 13.63
N LYS A 12 -2.18 -11.05 14.87
CA LYS A 12 -2.98 -11.41 16.06
C LYS A 12 -4.34 -10.73 16.11
N LYS A 13 -4.48 -9.56 15.51
CA LYS A 13 -5.71 -8.77 15.54
C LYS A 13 -6.68 -9.20 14.43
N VAL A 14 -6.17 -9.41 13.21
CA VAL A 14 -7.00 -9.79 12.06
C VAL A 14 -7.47 -11.24 12.10
N GLY A 15 -6.67 -12.15 12.66
CA GLY A 15 -7.04 -13.56 12.81
C GLY A 15 -8.19 -13.82 13.80
N GLN A 16 -8.49 -12.88 14.70
CA GLN A 16 -9.64 -12.98 15.61
C GLN A 16 -10.93 -12.40 15.00
N ASP A 17 -10.82 -11.43 14.09
CA ASP A 17 -11.98 -10.77 13.47
C ASP A 17 -12.58 -11.54 12.27
N SER A 18 -11.83 -12.48 11.68
CA SER A 18 -12.20 -13.16 10.43
C SER A 18 -13.18 -14.33 10.58
N THR A 19 -13.44 -14.81 11.79
CA THR A 19 -14.42 -15.89 12.07
C THR A 19 -15.76 -15.39 12.61
N ALA A 20 -15.93 -14.08 12.84
CA ALA A 20 -17.22 -13.52 13.24
C ALA A 20 -18.12 -13.38 12.01
N GLN A 21 -18.98 -14.37 11.76
CA GLN A 21 -20.14 -14.17 10.89
C GLN A 21 -20.99 -13.03 11.46
N ILE A 22 -20.92 -11.86 10.83
CA ILE A 22 -21.64 -10.67 11.27
C ILE A 22 -23.13 -10.90 11.05
N ARG A 23 -23.86 -11.30 12.10
CA ARG A 23 -25.33 -11.24 12.13
C ARG A 23 -25.73 -9.76 12.19
N VAL A 24 -25.99 -9.16 11.03
CA VAL A 24 -26.43 -7.77 10.93
C VAL A 24 -27.92 -7.68 11.31
N ASN A 25 -28.24 -6.89 12.33
CA ASN A 25 -29.63 -6.62 12.71
C ASN A 25 -30.32 -5.84 11.55
N PRO A 26 -31.54 -6.21 11.11
CA PRO A 26 -32.21 -5.57 9.97
C PRO A 26 -32.38 -4.05 10.09
N SER A 27 -32.46 -3.54 11.33
CA SER A 27 -32.59 -2.12 11.67
C SER A 27 -31.29 -1.31 11.54
N GLU A 28 -30.12 -1.95 11.47
CA GLU A 28 -28.83 -1.26 11.26
C GLU A 28 -28.50 -1.05 9.78
N LYS A 29 -29.10 -1.87 8.89
CA LYS A 29 -28.88 -1.83 7.43
C LYS A 29 -29.20 -0.49 6.77
N TYR A 30 -30.07 0.32 7.36
CA TYR A 30 -30.55 1.59 6.79
C TYR A 30 -29.87 2.83 7.38
N ARG A 31 -28.90 2.67 8.30
CA ARG A 31 -28.19 3.81 8.87
C ARG A 31 -27.17 4.39 7.88
N PRO A 32 -27.05 5.72 7.75
CA PRO A 32 -26.04 6.36 6.89
C PRO A 32 -24.60 5.88 7.15
N GLU A 33 -24.28 5.60 8.41
CA GLU A 33 -22.96 5.10 8.84
C GLU A 33 -22.67 3.67 8.35
N TYR A 34 -23.68 2.79 8.38
CA TYR A 34 -23.58 1.43 7.87
C TYR A 34 -23.39 1.43 6.35
N ASN A 35 -24.15 2.25 5.62
CA ASN A 35 -23.99 2.43 4.17
C ASN A 35 -22.62 3.01 3.81
N LYS A 36 -22.08 3.93 4.63
CA LYS A 36 -20.72 4.46 4.47
C LYS A 36 -19.67 3.37 4.65
N LYS A 37 -19.85 2.49 5.65
CA LYS A 37 -18.97 1.34 5.90
C LYS A 37 -19.00 0.32 4.75
N MET A 38 -20.20 -0.07 4.29
CA MET A 38 -20.39 -1.00 3.17
C MET A 38 -19.77 -0.47 1.87
N LYS A 39 -19.97 0.82 1.55
CA LYS A 39 -19.33 1.46 0.38
C LYS A 39 -17.81 1.39 0.49
N LYS A 40 -17.26 1.69 1.67
CA LYS A 40 -15.81 1.61 1.91
C LYS A 40 -15.27 0.19 1.70
N GLU A 41 -15.96 -0.82 2.21
CA GLU A 41 -15.61 -2.23 1.99
C GLU A 41 -15.67 -2.62 0.51
N GLN A 42 -16.68 -2.13 -0.23
CA GLN A 42 -16.80 -2.38 -1.67
C GLN A 42 -15.68 -1.70 -2.47
N TYR A 43 -15.32 -0.45 -2.13
CA TYR A 43 -14.19 0.24 -2.76
C TYR A 43 -12.85 -0.46 -2.49
N ASN A 44 -12.65 -0.96 -1.26
CA ASN A 44 -11.50 -1.78 -0.91
C ASN A 44 -11.42 -3.04 -1.77
N ARG A 45 -12.53 -3.80 -1.85
CA ARG A 45 -12.60 -5.01 -2.69
C ARG A 45 -12.26 -4.71 -4.15
N ASN A 46 -12.77 -3.62 -4.71
CA ASN A 46 -12.44 -3.22 -6.09
C ASN A 46 -10.95 -2.96 -6.29
N ARG A 47 -10.26 -2.36 -5.32
CA ARG A 47 -8.81 -2.11 -5.42
C ARG A 47 -7.98 -3.38 -5.30
N HIS A 48 -8.37 -4.31 -4.43
CA HIS A 48 -7.73 -5.62 -4.35
C HIS A 48 -7.96 -6.44 -5.63
N LEU A 49 -9.13 -6.32 -6.26
CA LEU A 49 -9.36 -6.91 -7.58
C LEU A 49 -8.47 -6.30 -8.66
N ILE A 50 -8.25 -4.98 -8.65
CA ILE A 50 -7.30 -4.31 -9.55
C ILE A 50 -5.88 -4.86 -9.34
N LEU A 51 -5.45 -5.05 -8.09
CA LEU A 51 -4.16 -5.66 -7.78
C LEU A 51 -4.05 -7.06 -8.39
N ASP A 52 -5.03 -7.92 -8.15
CA ASP A 52 -5.02 -9.30 -8.67
C ASP A 52 -5.01 -9.31 -10.22
N GLN A 53 -5.71 -8.39 -10.88
CA GLN A 53 -5.66 -8.22 -12.34
C GLN A 53 -4.26 -7.81 -12.83
N LEU A 54 -3.66 -6.80 -12.19
CA LEU A 54 -2.34 -6.30 -12.55
C LEU A 54 -1.24 -7.37 -12.36
N LEU A 55 -1.33 -8.19 -11.31
CA LEU A 55 -0.37 -9.28 -11.06
C LEU A 55 -0.33 -10.30 -12.21
N ASN A 56 -1.47 -10.54 -12.88
CA ASN A 56 -1.52 -11.44 -14.04
C ASN A 56 -0.97 -10.80 -15.33
N GLU A 57 -0.89 -9.48 -15.40
CA GLU A 57 -0.41 -8.75 -16.58
C GLU A 57 1.09 -8.43 -16.53
N ILE A 58 1.68 -8.33 -15.33
CA ILE A 58 3.09 -7.96 -15.16
C ILE A 58 3.98 -9.18 -15.47
N PRO A 59 5.01 -9.04 -16.33
CA PRO A 59 5.95 -10.12 -16.63
C PRO A 59 7.03 -10.26 -15.55
N HIS A 60 6.61 -10.28 -14.28
CA HIS A 60 7.47 -10.44 -13.11
C HIS A 60 6.72 -11.25 -12.05
N HIS A 61 7.43 -12.18 -11.43
CA HIS A 61 6.86 -13.05 -10.42
C HIS A 61 7.04 -12.42 -9.04
N TYR A 62 5.93 -11.98 -8.45
CA TYR A 62 5.92 -11.44 -7.09
C TYR A 62 5.78 -12.55 -6.06
N THR A 63 6.56 -12.46 -4.99
CA THR A 63 6.41 -13.30 -3.81
C THR A 63 5.15 -12.95 -3.03
N VAL A 64 4.68 -13.89 -2.20
CA VAL A 64 3.53 -13.68 -1.32
C VAL A 64 3.74 -12.45 -0.41
N SER A 65 4.96 -12.25 0.10
CA SER A 65 5.27 -11.12 0.98
C SER A 65 5.18 -9.77 0.27
N GLU A 66 5.53 -9.69 -1.01
CA GLU A 66 5.44 -8.45 -1.79
C GLU A 66 3.99 -8.13 -2.13
N ILE A 67 3.22 -9.14 -2.51
CA ILE A 67 1.78 -9.00 -2.76
C ILE A 67 1.08 -8.49 -1.50
N GLU A 68 1.35 -9.10 -0.34
CA GLU A 68 0.81 -8.66 0.94
C GLU A 68 1.30 -7.26 1.33
N GLY A 69 2.54 -6.91 0.98
CA GLY A 69 3.06 -5.55 1.12
C GLY A 69 2.22 -4.53 0.35
N VAL A 70 1.88 -4.83 -0.92
CA VAL A 70 1.02 -3.96 -1.73
C VAL A 70 -0.42 -3.93 -1.20
N ARG A 71 -0.97 -5.05 -0.75
CA ARG A 71 -2.30 -5.10 -0.10
C ARG A 71 -2.36 -4.22 1.14
N TYR A 72 -1.32 -4.28 1.97
CA TYR A 72 -1.18 -3.40 3.11
C TYR A 72 -1.18 -1.92 2.70
N LEU A 73 -0.46 -1.53 1.65
CA LEU A 73 -0.47 -0.15 1.14
C LEU A 73 -1.87 0.26 0.66
N ILE A 74 -2.59 -0.63 -0.03
CA ILE A 74 -3.97 -0.39 -0.46
C ILE A 74 -4.87 -0.13 0.74
N ASP A 75 -4.85 -0.99 1.75
CA ASP A 75 -5.69 -0.84 2.94
C ASP A 75 -5.31 0.39 3.75
N ARG A 76 -4.00 0.66 3.90
CA ARG A 76 -3.48 1.78 4.68
C ARG A 76 -3.88 3.12 4.08
N PHE A 77 -3.86 3.24 2.75
CA PHE A 77 -4.11 4.49 2.06
C PHE A 77 -5.43 4.51 1.29
N ASN A 78 -6.35 3.56 1.57
CA ASN A 78 -7.59 3.37 0.83
C ASN A 78 -8.38 4.67 0.57
N ASP A 79 -8.47 5.53 1.59
CA ASP A 79 -9.26 6.75 1.52
C ASP A 79 -8.49 7.89 0.83
N ASN A 80 -7.16 7.75 0.67
CA ASN A 80 -6.22 8.82 0.31
C ASN A 80 -5.38 8.52 -0.95
N PHE A 81 -5.78 7.58 -1.81
CA PHE A 81 -5.04 7.26 -3.05
C PHE A 81 -4.70 8.49 -3.90
N LYS A 82 -5.61 9.47 -3.97
CA LYS A 82 -5.42 10.71 -4.73
C LYS A 82 -4.34 11.63 -4.16
N GLU A 83 -3.91 11.41 -2.91
CA GLU A 83 -2.73 12.06 -2.34
C GLU A 83 -1.45 11.62 -3.02
N PHE A 84 -1.37 10.43 -3.62
CA PHE A 84 -0.18 10.02 -4.38
C PHE A 84 -0.09 10.69 -5.75
N HIS A 85 -1.22 10.87 -6.43
CA HIS A 85 -1.27 11.64 -7.67
C HIS A 85 -2.71 12.03 -8.04
N ARG A 86 -3.00 13.33 -8.12
CA ARG A 86 -4.37 13.87 -8.31
C ARG A 86 -5.08 13.29 -9.55
N GLN A 87 -4.35 13.19 -10.66
CA GLN A 87 -4.89 12.74 -11.94
C GLN A 87 -4.65 11.23 -12.23
N ALA A 88 -3.89 10.52 -11.40
CA ALA A 88 -3.64 9.11 -11.71
C ALA A 88 -4.87 8.27 -11.37
N SER A 89 -5.10 7.23 -12.16
CA SER A 89 -6.12 6.24 -11.86
C SER A 89 -5.67 5.36 -10.68
N ASN A 90 -6.59 4.59 -10.09
CA ASN A 90 -6.23 3.69 -8.99
C ASN A 90 -5.28 2.60 -9.49
N GLU A 91 -5.51 2.09 -10.70
CA GLU A 91 -4.69 1.12 -11.41
C GLU A 91 -3.26 1.62 -11.56
N ALA A 92 -3.06 2.87 -11.99
CA ALA A 92 -1.73 3.44 -12.13
C ALA A 92 -0.97 3.55 -10.80
N ILE A 93 -1.68 3.86 -9.70
CA ILE A 93 -1.08 3.96 -8.35
C ILE A 93 -0.75 2.56 -7.82
N ILE A 94 -1.65 1.59 -7.96
CA ILE A 94 -1.42 0.21 -7.53
C ILE A 94 -0.28 -0.41 -8.35
N LEU A 95 -0.25 -0.16 -9.66
CA LEU A 95 0.86 -0.56 -10.52
C LEU A 95 2.17 0.07 -10.07
N ALA A 96 2.18 1.35 -9.68
CA ALA A 96 3.37 1.98 -9.13
C ALA A 96 3.85 1.29 -7.86
N PHE A 97 2.95 0.88 -6.95
CA PHE A 97 3.33 0.12 -5.75
C PHE A 97 4.01 -1.22 -6.10
N LEU A 98 3.46 -1.96 -7.07
CA LEU A 98 4.06 -3.20 -7.57
C LEU A 98 5.44 -2.97 -8.19
N LEU A 99 5.58 -1.91 -9.00
CA LEU A 99 6.85 -1.59 -9.67
C LEU A 99 7.92 -1.10 -8.68
N ILE A 100 7.54 -0.56 -7.52
CA ILE A 100 8.50 -0.21 -6.45
C ILE A 100 9.20 -1.46 -5.92
N TYR A 101 8.44 -2.53 -5.62
CA TYR A 101 9.02 -3.81 -5.20
C TYR A 101 9.91 -4.40 -6.29
N TRP A 102 9.42 -4.45 -7.53
CA TRP A 102 10.21 -4.99 -8.64
C TRP A 102 11.51 -4.18 -8.88
N LYS A 103 11.48 -2.86 -8.70
CA LYS A 103 12.67 -2.00 -8.82
C LYS A 103 13.69 -2.21 -7.70
N GLN A 104 13.28 -2.68 -6.51
CA GLN A 104 14.22 -3.01 -5.44
C GLN A 104 15.11 -4.19 -5.83
N GLU A 105 14.55 -5.21 -6.48
CA GLU A 105 15.31 -6.35 -7.00
C GLU A 105 16.04 -6.00 -8.30
N ASN A 106 15.43 -5.17 -9.16
CA ASN A 106 15.95 -4.78 -10.46
C ASN A 106 16.20 -3.27 -10.53
N SER A 107 17.34 -2.82 -10.00
CA SER A 107 17.71 -1.39 -9.92
C SER A 107 17.75 -0.67 -11.27
N LYS A 108 17.98 -1.40 -12.37
CA LYS A 108 18.01 -0.89 -13.75
C LYS A 108 16.65 -0.90 -14.45
N LEU A 109 15.56 -1.18 -13.73
CA LEU A 109 14.21 -1.22 -14.30
C LEU A 109 13.82 0.16 -14.87
N ASP A 110 13.62 0.20 -16.18
CA ASP A 110 13.15 1.37 -16.92
C ASP A 110 11.64 1.25 -17.16
N ILE A 111 10.86 2.03 -16.41
CA ILE A 111 9.39 2.00 -16.44
C ILE A 111 8.87 2.38 -17.83
N SER A 112 9.58 3.24 -18.55
CA SER A 112 9.16 3.70 -19.88
C SER A 112 9.11 2.58 -20.92
N ARG A 113 9.90 1.52 -20.72
CA ARG A 113 9.96 0.35 -21.62
C ARG A 113 8.81 -0.62 -21.40
N LEU A 114 8.20 -0.63 -20.21
CA LEU A 114 7.13 -1.55 -19.86
C LEU A 114 5.83 -1.19 -20.62
N SER A 115 5.29 -2.14 -21.39
CA SER A 115 4.03 -1.96 -22.12
C SER A 115 2.85 -1.74 -21.17
N ILE A 116 2.83 -2.45 -20.04
CA ILE A 116 1.81 -2.31 -19.00
C ILE A 116 1.80 -0.90 -18.38
N ALA A 117 2.98 -0.31 -18.14
CA ALA A 117 3.07 1.05 -17.61
C ALA A 117 2.45 2.07 -18.56
N ARG A 118 2.70 1.92 -19.88
CA ARG A 118 2.07 2.75 -20.92
C ARG A 118 0.56 2.58 -20.98
N ARG A 119 0.04 1.34 -20.91
CA ARG A 119 -1.39 1.03 -20.92
C ARG A 119 -2.16 1.76 -19.81
N TYR A 120 -1.58 1.80 -18.60
CA TYR A 120 -2.18 2.46 -17.45
C TYR A 120 -1.74 3.93 -17.27
N GLY A 121 -1.06 4.51 -18.27
CA GLY A 121 -0.66 5.92 -18.26
C GLY A 121 0.35 6.30 -17.18
N LEU A 122 1.13 5.33 -16.69
CA LEU A 122 2.19 5.48 -15.70
C LEU A 122 3.51 5.82 -16.40
N THR A 123 3.83 7.11 -16.49
CA THR A 123 5.13 7.58 -16.99
C THR A 123 6.20 7.50 -15.89
N GLN A 124 7.48 7.55 -16.27
CA GLN A 124 8.60 7.57 -15.33
C GLN A 124 8.44 8.69 -14.27
N ALA A 125 8.11 9.91 -14.70
CA ALA A 125 7.89 11.05 -13.80
C ALA A 125 6.72 10.83 -12.83
N LYS A 126 5.61 10.23 -13.30
CA LYS A 126 4.47 9.89 -12.42
C LYS A 126 4.84 8.83 -11.40
N PHE A 127 5.57 7.81 -11.83
CA PHE A 127 6.06 6.73 -10.97
C PHE A 127 6.94 7.29 -9.85
N GLU A 128 7.94 8.10 -10.18
CA GLU A 128 8.84 8.72 -9.20
C GLU A 128 8.09 9.64 -8.22
N LEU A 129 7.11 10.41 -8.71
CA LEU A 129 6.28 11.24 -7.85
C LEU A 129 5.47 10.39 -6.86
N ILE A 130 4.84 9.30 -7.32
CA ILE A 130 4.09 8.38 -6.45
C ILE A 130 5.03 7.74 -5.43
N GLN A 131 6.20 7.27 -5.85
CA GLN A 131 7.21 6.67 -4.97
C GLN A 131 7.66 7.66 -3.88
N ASN A 132 8.00 8.89 -4.24
CA ASN A 132 8.44 9.91 -3.28
C ASN A 132 7.34 10.25 -2.27
N ARG A 133 6.08 10.35 -2.72
CA ARG A 133 4.95 10.60 -1.82
C ARG A 133 4.68 9.42 -0.90
N LEU A 134 4.82 8.18 -1.40
CA LEU A 134 4.73 6.99 -0.57
C LEU A 134 5.77 7.00 0.54
N ILE A 135 7.03 7.24 0.21
CA ILE A 135 8.13 7.33 1.16
C ILE A 135 7.85 8.43 2.20
N PHE A 136 7.43 9.62 1.77
CA PHE A 136 7.09 10.73 2.66
C PHE A 136 5.95 10.37 3.64
N GLN A 137 4.89 9.74 3.15
CA GLN A 137 3.76 9.33 3.99
C GLN A 137 4.18 8.27 5.01
N LEU A 138 4.98 7.29 4.60
CA LEU A 138 5.53 6.27 5.50
C LEU A 138 6.42 6.90 6.57
N MET A 139 7.32 7.82 6.21
CA MET A 139 8.16 8.55 7.15
C MET A 139 7.33 9.36 8.16
N ARG A 140 6.27 10.06 7.73
CA ARG A 140 5.39 10.82 8.63
C ARG A 140 4.62 9.95 9.63
N THR A 141 4.26 8.74 9.24
CA THR A 141 3.53 7.82 10.12
C THR A 141 4.43 7.02 11.06
N THR A 142 5.74 7.00 10.79
CA THR A 142 6.72 6.35 11.66
C THR A 142 7.16 7.39 12.68
N GLU A 143 6.72 7.27 13.94
CA GLU A 143 7.22 8.14 15.01
C GLU A 143 8.75 8.06 15.05
N LEU A 144 9.42 9.19 14.84
CA LEU A 144 10.83 9.38 15.18
C LEU A 144 10.94 9.23 16.70
N THR A 145 11.16 8.00 17.14
CA THR A 145 11.34 7.71 18.56
C THR A 145 12.68 8.32 18.97
N TYR A 146 12.62 9.32 19.86
CA TYR A 146 13.77 10.06 20.41
C TYR A 146 14.85 9.16 21.06
N SER A 147 14.56 7.87 21.24
CA SER A 147 15.49 6.85 21.74
C SER A 147 16.59 6.44 20.76
N GLN A 148 16.52 6.83 19.47
CA GLN A 148 17.61 6.57 18.50
C GLN A 148 18.56 7.76 18.30
N ALA A 149 18.17 8.98 18.69
CA ALA A 149 19.05 10.15 18.60
C ALA A 149 20.13 10.19 19.70
N LYS A 150 20.01 9.35 20.74
CA LYS A 150 20.95 9.31 21.87
C LYS A 150 22.22 8.47 21.62
N TYR A 151 22.32 7.78 20.47
CA TYR A 151 23.50 6.99 20.10
C TYR A 151 24.32 7.60 18.96
N VAL A 152 24.04 8.85 18.56
CA VAL A 152 24.81 9.57 17.54
C VAL A 152 25.55 10.76 18.19
N ASN A 153 26.43 10.43 19.13
CA ASN A 153 27.53 11.23 19.70
C ASN A 153 28.18 10.27 20.72
N TYR A 154 29.38 9.72 20.57
CA TYR A 154 30.69 10.31 20.33
C TYR A 154 31.59 9.26 19.63
N ASN A 155 31.96 9.42 18.37
CA ASN A 155 33.05 8.63 17.75
C ASN A 155 33.73 9.36 16.58
N TYR A 156 33.58 10.69 16.50
CA TYR A 156 34.27 11.53 15.51
C TYR A 156 35.02 12.70 16.17
N LEU A 157 35.43 12.54 17.43
CA LEU A 157 36.28 13.50 18.15
C LEU A 157 37.40 12.80 18.94
N GLU A 158 38.06 11.83 18.29
CA GLU A 158 39.45 11.47 18.60
C GLU A 158 40.29 11.53 17.33
#